data_AF-A0A0L8HS37-F1
#
_entry.id   AF-A0A0L8HS37-F1
#
_cell.length_a   1.000
_cell.length_b   1.000
_cell.length_c   1.000
_cell.angle_alpha   90.00
_cell.angle_beta   90.00
_cell.angle_gamma   90.00
#
_symmetry.space_group_name_H-M   'P 1'
#
loop_
_entity.id
_entity.type
_entity.pdbx_description
1 polymer ?
#
loop_
_entity_poly.entity_id
_entity_poly.type
_entity_poly.pdbx_seq_one_letter_code
_entity_poly.pdbx_strand_id
1 'polypeptide(L)'
;CSKDFWNKDMCWLSYLEETKWLSYVQRCLKQAVRIVKMMTCEKTSVILKEPKSRDISCLLSCLVQLLFDRHYRTILGFQSLIQREWVSMGHPFQERCGFVNVPGSESPVFLLFLDCVWQLTIQFPVQFEFTETYLTVLWDSLHTGLFGTFLFSCQHQHVLENCKSMNQRCGNSATNISESCLPSIWRMLANASHKTLFYNPLYVIYNNQICCDLANSIKETYVSMKDQILYPQISLTKLWAQCYIRWLFPGQINAGGKISVYLQQCLLVEEIFTLQNQISNLSKGEASKKSFPDSNLVFASSLADVNSKITSSFPFSDRHRICIWIPFLMLTLTCFSIEWLHIPHSFESMYE
;
A
#
# COMPACT_ATOMS: atom_id res chain seq x y z
N CYS A 1 6.51 -34.97 11.72
CA CYS A 1 5.58 -34.19 10.86
C CYS A 1 4.37 -33.64 11.62
N SER A 2 3.42 -34.45 12.12
CA SER A 2 2.23 -33.91 12.82
C SER A 2 2.58 -33.27 14.17
N LYS A 3 3.37 -33.92 15.03
CA LYS A 3 3.79 -33.35 16.33
C LYS A 3 4.61 -32.07 16.19
N ASP A 4 5.53 -32.02 15.24
CA ASP A 4 6.38 -30.83 15.01
C ASP A 4 5.55 -29.63 14.50
N PHE A 5 4.52 -29.89 13.70
CA PHE A 5 3.56 -28.87 13.29
C PHE A 5 2.80 -28.31 14.49
N TRP A 6 2.19 -29.18 15.30
CA TRP A 6 1.42 -28.75 16.48
C TRP A 6 2.28 -28.00 17.50
N ASN A 7 3.53 -28.44 17.71
CA ASN A 7 4.45 -27.73 18.59
C ASN A 7 4.78 -26.33 18.06
N LYS A 8 4.97 -26.17 16.74
CA LYS A 8 5.20 -24.85 16.12
C LYS A 8 3.98 -23.95 16.19
N ASP A 9 2.79 -24.49 16.01
CA ASP A 9 1.53 -23.75 16.09
C ASP A 9 1.26 -23.24 17.52
N MET A 10 1.47 -24.09 18.53
CA MET A 10 1.31 -23.72 19.95
C MET A 10 2.29 -22.63 20.40
N CYS A 11 3.48 -22.57 19.79
CA CYS A 11 4.51 -21.57 20.09
C CYS A 11 4.55 -20.42 19.06
N TRP A 12 3.55 -20.30 18.17
CA TRP A 12 3.56 -19.33 17.07
C TRP A 12 3.79 -17.89 17.53
N LEU A 13 3.11 -17.47 18.60
CA LEU A 13 3.26 -16.12 19.17
C LEU A 13 4.68 -15.87 19.69
N SER A 14 5.29 -16.86 20.35
CA SER A 14 6.65 -16.75 20.88
C SER A 14 7.67 -16.64 19.75
N TYR A 15 7.54 -17.48 18.70
CA TYR A 15 8.41 -17.37 17.53
C TYR A 15 8.25 -16.03 16.81
N LEU A 16 7.02 -15.52 16.71
CA LEU A 16 6.77 -14.20 16.14
C LEU A 16 7.45 -13.10 16.96
N GLU A 17 7.36 -13.16 18.29
CA GLU A 17 8.01 -12.20 19.19
C GLU A 17 9.55 -12.25 19.08
N GLU A 18 10.12 -13.45 18.96
CA GLU A 18 11.56 -13.66 18.77
C GLU A 18 12.11 -12.98 17.50
N THR A 19 11.31 -12.87 16.44
CA THR A 19 11.72 -12.15 15.21
C THR A 19 11.93 -10.64 15.43
N LYS A 20 11.34 -10.08 16.50
CA LYS A 20 11.31 -8.64 16.80
C LYS A 20 10.72 -7.76 15.69
N TRP A 21 10.12 -8.35 14.63
CA TRP A 21 9.60 -7.61 13.49
C TRP A 21 8.57 -6.55 13.89
N LEU A 22 7.56 -6.96 14.67
CA LEU A 22 6.55 -6.04 15.18
C LEU A 22 7.16 -4.98 16.10
N SER A 23 8.21 -5.30 16.84
CA SER A 23 8.95 -4.33 17.67
C SER A 23 9.61 -3.26 16.80
N TYR A 24 10.15 -3.59 15.62
CA TYR A 24 10.67 -2.60 14.68
C TYR A 24 9.57 -1.70 14.10
N VAL A 25 8.43 -2.28 13.71
CA VAL A 25 7.25 -1.53 13.24
C VAL A 25 6.77 -0.55 14.31
N GLN A 26 6.63 -1.03 15.55
CA GLN A 26 6.25 -0.21 16.71
C GLN A 26 7.22 0.94 16.96
N ARG A 27 8.54 0.67 16.89
CA ARG A 27 9.58 1.70 17.07
C ARG A 27 9.49 2.78 15.99
N CYS A 28 9.30 2.41 14.72
CA CYS A 28 9.14 3.35 13.62
C CYS A 28 7.91 4.26 13.80
N LEU A 29 6.75 3.66 14.10
CA LEU A 29 5.52 4.40 14.36
C LEU A 29 5.65 5.31 15.60
N LYS A 30 6.26 4.82 16.68
CA LYS A 30 6.52 5.60 17.89
C LYS A 30 7.39 6.82 17.60
N GLN A 31 8.44 6.66 16.80
CA GLN A 31 9.33 7.75 16.44
C GLN A 31 8.63 8.76 15.52
N ALA A 32 7.86 8.31 14.53
CA ALA A 32 7.06 9.19 13.67
C ALA A 32 6.06 10.02 14.49
N VAL A 33 5.35 9.39 15.44
CA VAL A 33 4.44 10.09 16.36
C VAL A 33 5.18 11.12 17.22
N ARG A 34 6.37 10.78 17.72
CA ARG A 34 7.19 11.72 18.49
C ARG A 34 7.54 12.96 17.66
N ILE A 35 8.00 12.76 16.42
CA ILE A 35 8.35 13.87 15.51
C ILE A 35 7.13 14.74 15.22
N VAL A 36 5.98 14.12 14.91
CA VAL A 36 4.73 14.85 14.69
C VAL A 36 4.34 15.68 15.92
N LYS A 37 4.44 15.12 17.14
CA LYS A 37 4.17 15.87 18.38
C LYS A 37 5.11 17.04 18.60
N MET A 38 6.40 16.89 18.30
CA MET A 38 7.36 17.99 18.36
C MET A 38 6.97 19.11 17.39
N MET A 39 6.61 18.75 16.15
CA MET A 39 6.17 19.72 15.14
C MET A 39 4.85 20.42 15.52
N THR A 40 3.88 19.71 16.08
CA THR A 40 2.53 20.24 16.32
C THR A 40 2.37 20.92 17.67
N CYS A 41 2.89 20.31 18.74
CA CYS A 41 2.77 20.82 20.10
C CYS A 41 3.88 21.83 20.43
N GLU A 42 5.13 21.52 20.07
CA GLU A 42 6.29 22.35 20.42
C GLU A 42 6.62 23.39 19.33
N LYS A 43 6.05 23.24 18.12
CA LYS A 43 6.28 24.12 16.96
C LYS A 43 7.75 24.24 16.56
N THR A 44 8.50 23.15 16.68
CA THR A 44 9.93 23.09 16.38
C THR A 44 10.19 22.47 15.00
N SER A 45 11.25 22.93 14.32
CA SER A 45 11.75 22.28 13.09
C SER A 45 12.60 21.08 13.46
N VAL A 46 12.26 19.91 12.93
CA VAL A 46 13.00 18.66 13.18
C VAL A 46 13.83 18.30 11.95
N ILE A 47 15.10 17.95 12.18
CA ILE A 47 16.01 17.45 11.15
C ILE A 47 16.24 15.97 11.39
N LEU A 48 16.02 15.14 10.37
CA LEU A 48 16.35 13.72 10.38
C LEU A 48 17.80 13.55 9.91
N LYS A 49 18.63 12.92 10.74
CA LYS A 49 20.04 12.66 10.43
C LYS A 49 20.30 11.17 10.50
N GLU A 50 20.81 10.64 9.40
CA GLU A 50 21.26 9.26 9.24
C GLU A 50 22.60 9.28 8.48
N PRO A 51 23.54 8.36 8.76
CA PRO A 51 24.88 8.41 8.16
C PRO A 51 24.90 8.43 6.62
N LYS A 52 23.94 7.74 5.98
CA LYS A 52 23.80 7.69 4.52
C LYS A 52 22.50 8.36 4.02
N SER A 53 21.61 8.80 4.91
CA SER A 53 20.30 9.44 4.64
C SER A 53 19.48 8.83 3.51
N ARG A 54 19.52 7.51 3.35
CA ARG A 54 18.91 6.78 2.23
C ARG A 54 17.93 5.70 2.66
N ASP A 55 17.81 5.41 3.96
CA ASP A 55 16.98 4.31 4.46
C ASP A 55 15.99 4.81 5.51
N ILE A 56 16.39 4.89 6.78
CA ILE A 56 15.50 5.22 7.90
C ILE A 56 14.98 6.66 7.80
N SER A 57 15.77 7.57 7.24
CA SER A 57 15.34 8.97 7.02
C SER A 57 14.16 9.03 6.06
N CYS A 58 14.18 8.27 4.96
CA CYS A 58 13.10 8.18 3.98
C CYS A 58 11.84 7.58 4.64
N LEU A 59 12.01 6.51 5.42
CA LEU A 59 10.94 5.85 6.16
C LEU A 59 10.25 6.82 7.14
N LEU A 60 11.02 7.48 8.01
CA LEU A 60 10.47 8.38 9.02
C LEU A 60 9.87 9.64 8.39
N SER A 61 10.52 10.20 7.37
CA SER A 61 9.98 11.34 6.61
C SER A 61 8.60 11.02 6.02
N CYS A 62 8.47 9.87 5.35
CA CYS A 62 7.19 9.45 4.77
C CYS A 62 6.12 9.22 5.84
N LEU A 63 6.45 8.53 6.95
CA LEU A 63 5.47 8.27 8.01
C LEU A 63 5.00 9.58 8.67
N VAL A 64 5.90 10.52 8.96
CA VAL A 64 5.54 11.82 9.51
C VAL A 64 4.59 12.56 8.57
N GLN A 65 4.88 12.58 7.27
CA GLN A 65 4.04 13.23 6.27
C GLN A 65 2.66 12.56 6.12
N LEU A 66 2.56 11.23 6.22
CA LEU A 66 1.28 10.53 6.21
C LEU A 66 0.44 10.80 7.46
N LEU A 67 1.09 10.88 8.63
CA LEU A 67 0.43 11.23 9.88
C LEU A 67 -0.04 12.69 9.88
N PHE A 68 0.73 13.58 9.27
CA PHE A 68 0.48 15.02 9.31
C PHE A 68 -0.50 15.49 8.23
N ASP A 69 -0.31 15.09 6.97
CA ASP A 69 -1.03 15.64 5.82
C ASP A 69 -1.94 14.59 5.15
N ARG A 70 -3.20 14.96 4.94
CA ARG A 70 -4.22 14.14 4.27
C ARG A 70 -3.92 13.91 2.79
N HIS A 71 -3.27 14.84 2.10
CA HIS A 71 -2.96 14.72 0.68
C HIS A 71 -2.20 13.41 0.39
N TYR A 72 -1.21 13.07 1.22
CA TYR A 72 -0.42 11.85 1.04
C TYR A 72 -1.17 10.55 1.33
N ARG A 73 -2.38 10.62 1.89
CA ARG A 73 -3.26 9.44 2.13
C ARG A 73 -4.12 9.10 0.91
N THR A 74 -4.09 9.93 -0.13
CA THR A 74 -4.66 9.62 -1.45
C THR A 74 -3.72 8.72 -2.25
N ILE A 75 -4.23 7.99 -3.24
CA ILE A 75 -3.40 7.16 -4.12
C ILE A 75 -2.34 8.03 -4.80
N LEU A 76 -2.74 9.11 -5.45
CA LEU A 76 -1.80 10.00 -6.17
C LEU A 76 -0.80 10.68 -5.23
N GLY A 77 -1.25 11.09 -4.05
CA GLY A 77 -0.39 11.67 -3.03
C GLY A 77 0.63 10.66 -2.51
N PHE A 78 0.22 9.42 -2.24
CA PHE A 78 1.11 8.35 -1.79
C PHE A 78 2.13 7.95 -2.87
N GLN A 79 1.71 7.87 -4.14
CA GLN A 79 2.63 7.66 -5.27
C GLN A 79 3.67 8.76 -5.36
N SER A 80 3.24 10.02 -5.26
CA SER A 80 4.12 11.19 -5.27
C SER A 80 5.09 11.19 -4.09
N LEU A 81 4.62 10.78 -2.90
CA LEU A 81 5.43 10.65 -1.70
C LEU A 81 6.54 9.61 -1.90
N ILE A 82 6.21 8.42 -2.41
CA ILE A 82 7.21 7.37 -2.68
C ILE A 82 8.20 7.83 -3.76
N GLN A 83 7.70 8.42 -4.84
CA GLN A 83 8.55 8.91 -5.93
C GLN A 83 9.54 9.96 -5.43
N ARG A 84 9.11 10.85 -4.53
CA ARG A 84 9.95 11.92 -3.99
C ARG A 84 10.93 11.40 -2.93
N GLU A 85 10.43 10.75 -1.89
CA GLU A 85 11.22 10.43 -0.69
C GLU A 85 12.06 9.15 -0.84
N TRP A 86 11.68 8.22 -1.72
CA TRP A 86 12.41 6.97 -1.91
C TRP A 86 13.18 6.95 -3.22
N VAL A 87 12.49 7.20 -4.34
CA VAL A 87 13.12 7.08 -5.66
C VAL A 87 14.05 8.27 -5.92
N SER A 88 13.57 9.50 -5.72
CA SER A 88 14.36 10.71 -6.01
C SER A 88 15.50 10.93 -5.02
N MET A 89 15.30 10.60 -3.74
CA MET A 89 16.37 10.62 -2.71
C MET A 89 17.38 9.48 -2.86
N GLY A 90 17.11 8.52 -3.75
CA GLY A 90 18.07 7.49 -4.13
C GLY A 90 18.20 6.34 -3.13
N HIS A 91 17.07 5.86 -2.60
CA HIS A 91 17.05 4.62 -1.85
C HIS A 91 17.57 3.46 -2.74
N PRO A 92 18.58 2.68 -2.30
CA PRO A 92 19.22 1.68 -3.14
C PRO A 92 18.40 0.37 -3.19
N PHE A 93 17.21 0.41 -3.79
CA PHE A 93 16.27 -0.72 -3.84
C PHE A 93 16.94 -2.03 -4.29
N GLN A 94 17.80 -1.98 -5.32
CA GLN A 94 18.46 -3.16 -5.87
C GLN A 94 19.48 -3.79 -4.91
N GLU A 95 20.22 -2.98 -4.15
CA GLU A 95 21.16 -3.45 -3.12
C GLU A 95 20.41 -3.97 -1.88
N ARG A 96 19.27 -3.36 -1.55
CA ARG A 96 18.45 -3.75 -0.39
C ARG A 96 17.68 -5.04 -0.62
N CYS A 97 17.21 -5.28 -1.84
CA CYS A 97 16.50 -6.50 -2.24
C CYS A 97 17.41 -7.67 -2.64
N GLY A 98 18.74 -7.49 -2.62
CA GLY A 98 19.69 -8.55 -2.98
C GLY A 98 19.84 -8.80 -4.48
N PHE A 99 19.32 -7.91 -5.34
CA PHE A 99 19.54 -8.00 -6.79
C PHE A 99 20.98 -7.65 -7.19
N VAL A 100 21.63 -6.82 -6.38
CA VAL A 100 23.05 -6.49 -6.50
C VAL A 100 23.76 -7.11 -5.30
N ASN A 101 24.72 -8.00 -5.58
CA ASN A 101 25.45 -8.73 -4.55
C ASN A 101 26.47 -7.83 -3.83
N VAL A 102 25.99 -7.03 -2.87
CA VAL A 102 26.81 -6.29 -1.92
C VAL A 102 26.61 -6.92 -0.54
N PRO A 103 27.64 -7.61 0.00
CA PRO A 103 27.48 -8.35 1.24
C PRO A 103 27.11 -7.41 2.40
N GLY A 104 26.04 -7.75 3.12
CA GLY A 104 25.55 -6.98 4.27
C GLY A 104 24.82 -5.67 3.94
N SER A 105 24.53 -5.37 2.67
CA SER A 105 23.64 -4.26 2.31
C SER A 105 22.16 -4.64 2.36
N GLU A 106 21.86 -5.92 2.31
CA GLU A 106 20.52 -6.47 2.31
C GLU A 106 19.71 -5.99 3.54
N SER A 107 18.59 -5.30 3.30
CA SER A 107 17.70 -4.87 4.38
C SER A 107 16.27 -4.54 3.90
N PRO A 108 15.21 -5.05 4.55
CA PRO A 108 13.82 -4.88 4.13
C PRO A 108 13.21 -3.52 4.58
N VAL A 109 13.94 -2.41 4.42
CA VAL A 109 13.53 -1.09 4.94
C VAL A 109 12.26 -0.59 4.28
N PHE A 110 12.10 -0.77 2.97
CA PHE A 110 10.87 -0.39 2.28
C PHE A 110 9.68 -1.26 2.70
N LEU A 111 9.90 -2.56 2.96
CA LEU A 111 8.85 -3.44 3.50
C LEU A 111 8.42 -2.99 4.90
N LEU A 112 9.38 -2.62 5.75
CA LEU A 112 9.11 -2.09 7.09
C LEU A 112 8.27 -0.81 7.02
N PHE A 113 8.56 0.06 6.06
CA PHE A 113 7.73 1.23 5.76
C PHE A 113 6.30 0.84 5.36
N LEU A 114 6.15 -0.07 4.38
CA LEU A 114 4.82 -0.50 3.93
C LEU A 114 4.01 -1.17 5.05
N ASP A 115 4.65 -1.95 5.92
CA ASP A 115 3.99 -2.54 7.10
C ASP A 115 3.52 -1.44 8.05
N CYS A 116 4.35 -0.44 8.35
CA CYS A 116 3.92 0.72 9.15
C CYS A 116 2.71 1.42 8.53
N VAL A 117 2.69 1.62 7.21
CA VAL A 117 1.54 2.20 6.50
C VAL A 117 0.31 1.29 6.62
N TRP A 118 0.48 -0.02 6.46
CA TRP A 118 -0.60 -0.99 6.65
C TRP A 118 -1.19 -0.93 8.07
N GLN A 119 -0.38 -0.80 9.12
CA GLN A 119 -0.88 -0.58 10.48
C GLN A 119 -1.77 0.67 10.56
N LEU A 120 -1.37 1.77 9.88
CA LEU A 120 -2.18 3.00 9.82
C LEU A 120 -3.50 2.77 9.09
N THR A 121 -3.51 2.02 7.98
CA THR A 121 -4.75 1.73 7.25
C THR A 121 -5.76 0.93 8.08
N ILE A 122 -5.28 0.04 8.97
CA ILE A 122 -6.16 -0.71 9.88
C ILE A 122 -6.71 0.17 11.00
N GLN A 123 -5.86 1.02 11.58
CA GLN A 123 -6.28 1.88 12.69
C GLN A 123 -7.19 3.03 12.22
N PHE A 124 -7.02 3.49 10.98
CA PHE A 124 -7.75 4.62 10.39
C PHE A 124 -8.41 4.25 9.04
N PRO A 125 -9.40 3.35 9.04
CA PRO A 125 -9.95 2.76 7.81
C PRO A 125 -10.70 3.74 6.91
N VAL A 126 -11.03 4.96 7.36
CA VAL A 126 -11.69 6.00 6.53
C VAL A 126 -10.72 7.06 6.00
N GLN A 127 -9.47 7.06 6.48
CA GLN A 127 -8.51 8.15 6.24
C GLN A 127 -7.59 7.90 5.02
N PHE A 128 -7.53 6.67 4.52
CA PHE A 128 -6.67 6.26 3.40
C PHE A 128 -7.51 5.84 2.20
N GLU A 129 -7.20 6.39 1.03
CA GLU A 129 -7.88 6.07 -0.22
C GLU A 129 -7.53 4.68 -0.73
N PHE A 130 -6.34 4.18 -0.40
CA PHE A 130 -5.86 2.89 -0.86
C PHE A 130 -6.08 1.77 0.16
N THR A 131 -6.10 0.54 -0.35
CA THR A 131 -6.34 -0.69 0.43
C THR A 131 -5.04 -1.46 0.75
N GLU A 132 -5.16 -2.50 1.58
CA GLU A 132 -4.08 -3.46 1.85
C GLU A 132 -3.55 -4.13 0.57
N THR A 133 -4.41 -4.44 -0.40
CA THR A 133 -4.01 -5.04 -1.70
C THR A 133 -3.14 -4.10 -2.51
N TYR A 134 -3.40 -2.79 -2.48
CA TYR A 134 -2.54 -1.81 -3.13
C TYR A 134 -1.11 -1.85 -2.58
N LEU A 135 -0.96 -1.91 -1.25
CA LEU A 135 0.35 -2.02 -0.60
C LEU A 135 1.05 -3.35 -0.90
N THR A 136 0.31 -4.46 -0.95
CA THR A 136 0.89 -5.77 -1.30
C THR A 136 1.39 -5.78 -2.75
N VAL A 137 0.62 -5.26 -3.71
CA VAL A 137 1.05 -5.20 -5.12
C VAL A 137 2.26 -4.29 -5.30
N LEU A 138 2.31 -3.19 -4.55
CA LEU A 138 3.48 -2.30 -4.54
C LEU A 138 4.72 -3.04 -4.03
N TRP A 139 4.61 -3.81 -2.95
CA TRP A 139 5.71 -4.66 -2.47
C TRP A 139 6.14 -5.70 -3.52
N ASP A 140 5.18 -6.38 -4.13
CA ASP A 140 5.48 -7.41 -5.13
C ASP A 140 6.18 -6.83 -6.34
N SER A 141 5.75 -5.64 -6.80
CA SER A 141 6.29 -4.96 -7.97
C SER A 141 7.80 -4.75 -7.91
N LEU A 142 8.37 -4.56 -6.71
CA LEU A 142 9.81 -4.40 -6.47
C LEU A 142 10.59 -5.63 -6.91
N HIS A 143 10.01 -6.81 -6.72
CA HIS A 143 10.68 -8.09 -6.95
C HIS A 143 10.45 -8.61 -8.36
N THR A 144 9.54 -8.00 -9.12
CA THR A 144 9.21 -8.48 -10.47
C THR A 144 10.22 -8.07 -11.53
N GLY A 145 10.96 -6.97 -11.31
CA GLY A 145 11.83 -6.38 -12.32
C GLY A 145 11.10 -5.84 -13.56
N LEU A 146 9.76 -5.79 -13.55
CA LEU A 146 8.95 -5.41 -14.72
C LEU A 146 8.77 -3.89 -14.88
N PHE A 147 9.09 -3.11 -13.84
CA PHE A 147 8.84 -1.67 -13.81
C PHE A 147 10.12 -0.88 -13.59
N GLY A 148 10.26 0.23 -14.31
CA GLY A 148 11.41 1.13 -14.18
C GLY A 148 11.46 1.90 -12.86
N THR A 149 10.34 1.95 -12.12
CA THR A 149 10.15 2.81 -10.93
C THR A 149 11.18 2.56 -9.83
N PHE A 150 11.63 1.31 -9.64
CA PHE A 150 12.51 0.91 -8.54
C PHE A 150 13.86 0.34 -8.97
N LEU A 151 14.20 0.46 -10.26
CA LEU A 151 15.44 -0.12 -10.79
C LEU A 151 16.69 0.69 -10.48
N PHE A 152 16.53 2.00 -10.28
CA PHE A 152 17.67 2.90 -10.19
C PHE A 152 17.84 3.43 -8.77
N SER A 153 19.09 3.39 -8.30
CA SER A 153 19.47 3.88 -6.98
C SER A 153 19.57 5.40 -6.91
N CYS A 154 19.51 6.13 -8.02
CA CYS A 154 19.39 7.58 -8.02
C CYS A 154 18.77 8.12 -9.31
N GLN A 155 18.14 9.30 -9.23
CA GLN A 155 17.57 10.00 -10.38
C GLN A 155 18.62 10.25 -11.48
N HIS A 156 19.87 10.51 -11.11
CA HIS A 156 20.96 10.70 -12.05
C HIS A 156 21.23 9.43 -12.87
N GLN A 157 21.23 8.25 -12.24
CA GLN A 157 21.38 6.97 -12.93
C GLN A 157 20.20 6.71 -13.87
N HIS A 158 18.96 6.99 -13.42
CA HIS A 158 17.76 6.89 -14.26
C HIS A 158 17.86 7.80 -15.51
N VAL A 159 18.32 9.04 -15.35
CA VAL A 159 18.50 9.99 -16.48
C VAL A 159 19.62 9.51 -17.41
N LEU A 160 20.76 9.07 -16.86
CA LEU A 160 21.89 8.59 -17.67
C LEU A 160 21.52 7.37 -18.51
N GLU A 161 20.81 6.39 -17.96
CA GLU A 161 20.40 5.20 -18.70
C GLU A 161 19.36 5.52 -19.78
N ASN A 162 18.43 6.43 -19.51
CA ASN A 162 17.52 6.95 -20.53
C ASN A 162 18.23 7.77 -21.63
N CYS A 163 19.28 8.50 -21.29
CA CYS A 163 20.08 9.23 -22.28
C CYS A 163 20.96 8.30 -23.12
N LYS A 164 21.51 7.23 -22.54
CA LYS A 164 22.31 6.23 -23.26
C LYS A 164 21.48 5.45 -24.28
N SER A 165 20.24 5.09 -23.94
CA SER A 165 19.31 4.43 -24.87
C SER A 165 18.89 5.34 -26.04
N MET A 166 18.85 6.66 -25.83
CA MET A 166 18.61 7.63 -26.89
C MET A 166 19.83 7.84 -27.81
N ASN A 167 21.05 7.89 -27.27
CA ASN A 167 22.26 8.11 -28.08
C ASN A 167 22.65 6.92 -28.97
N GLN A 168 22.25 5.69 -28.63
CA GLN A 168 22.42 4.52 -29.52
C GLN A 168 21.53 4.56 -30.79
N ARG A 169 20.52 5.44 -30.85
CA ARG A 169 19.57 5.51 -31.99
C ARG A 169 19.99 6.45 -33.13
N CYS A 170 21.09 7.19 -32.99
CA CYS A 170 21.64 8.01 -34.08
C CYS A 170 22.61 7.26 -35.00
N GLY A 171 22.59 5.92 -35.00
CA GLY A 171 23.33 5.08 -35.93
C GLY A 171 22.52 3.85 -36.34
N ASN A 172 21.89 3.96 -37.51
CA ASN A 172 21.40 2.87 -38.37
C ASN A 172 20.00 2.27 -38.10
N SER A 173 19.15 2.47 -39.12
CA SER A 173 18.04 1.62 -39.61
C SER A 173 16.85 1.33 -38.67
N ALA A 174 15.71 1.85 -39.09
CA ALA A 174 14.38 1.56 -38.57
C ALA A 174 14.00 0.07 -38.75
N THR A 175 13.97 -0.68 -37.67
CA THR A 175 13.17 -1.90 -37.54
C THR A 175 12.36 -1.83 -36.25
N ASN A 176 11.04 -1.98 -36.41
CA ASN A 176 10.03 -1.89 -35.37
C ASN A 176 10.24 -2.95 -34.28
N ILE A 177 10.85 -2.57 -33.16
CA ILE A 177 10.67 -3.23 -31.86
C ILE A 177 10.48 -2.11 -30.85
N SER A 178 9.26 -2.01 -30.32
CA SER A 178 8.86 -1.04 -29.32
C SER A 178 9.41 -1.44 -27.94
N GLU A 179 10.69 -1.20 -27.64
CA GLU A 179 11.18 -1.45 -26.28
C GLU A 179 12.51 -0.73 -26.00
N SER A 180 12.52 0.14 -24.98
CA SER A 180 13.70 0.45 -24.13
C SER A 180 13.40 1.54 -23.08
N CYS A 181 12.24 1.49 -22.41
CA CYS A 181 12.02 2.14 -21.12
C CYS A 181 10.97 1.31 -20.40
N LEU A 182 11.36 0.62 -19.32
CA LEU A 182 10.42 -0.18 -18.55
C LEU A 182 9.29 0.72 -18.05
N PRO A 183 8.02 0.29 -18.14
CA PRO A 183 6.89 1.13 -17.79
C PRO A 183 6.94 1.48 -16.30
N SER A 184 6.35 2.61 -15.93
CA SER A 184 6.14 2.94 -14.52
C SER A 184 5.04 2.05 -13.94
N ILE A 185 5.26 1.56 -12.71
CA ILE A 185 4.25 0.80 -11.97
C ILE A 185 2.96 1.61 -11.80
N TRP A 186 3.06 2.94 -11.67
CA TRP A 186 1.91 3.83 -11.51
C TRP A 186 0.95 3.74 -12.70
N ARG A 187 1.47 3.54 -13.91
CA ARG A 187 0.67 3.36 -15.13
C ARG A 187 -0.07 2.03 -15.12
N MET A 188 0.57 0.96 -14.64
CA MET A 188 -0.09 -0.34 -14.48
C MET A 188 -1.20 -0.23 -13.43
N LEU A 189 -0.91 0.33 -12.26
CA LEU A 189 -1.89 0.47 -11.17
C LEU A 189 -3.10 1.31 -11.58
N ALA A 190 -2.91 2.34 -12.41
CA ALA A 190 -3.99 3.15 -12.95
C ALA A 190 -4.85 2.41 -13.99
N ASN A 191 -4.25 1.55 -14.81
CA ASN A 191 -4.89 0.86 -15.93
C ASN A 191 -5.37 -0.57 -15.59
N ALA A 192 -5.12 -1.06 -14.38
CA ALA A 192 -5.43 -2.43 -14.01
C ALA A 192 -6.93 -2.73 -14.13
N SER A 193 -7.27 -3.88 -14.72
CA SER A 193 -8.64 -4.44 -14.72
C SER A 193 -9.24 -4.58 -13.32
N HIS A 194 -8.40 -4.56 -12.30
CA HIS A 194 -8.75 -4.69 -10.88
C HIS A 194 -8.56 -3.39 -10.10
N LYS A 195 -8.62 -2.23 -10.80
CA LYS A 195 -8.53 -0.90 -10.21
C LYS A 195 -9.37 -0.78 -8.94
N THR A 196 -10.59 -1.33 -8.95
CA THR A 196 -11.54 -1.36 -7.82
C THR A 196 -10.91 -1.87 -6.53
N LEU A 197 -10.07 -2.91 -6.58
CA LEU A 197 -9.45 -3.53 -5.40
C LEU A 197 -8.49 -2.59 -4.67
N PHE A 198 -7.95 -1.60 -5.38
CA PHE A 198 -7.02 -0.64 -4.81
C PHE A 198 -7.71 0.50 -4.09
N TYR A 199 -9.00 0.76 -4.37
CA TYR A 199 -9.73 1.86 -3.76
C TYR A 199 -10.50 1.38 -2.53
N ASN A 200 -10.39 2.17 -1.48
CA ASN A 200 -11.09 1.97 -0.24
C ASN A 200 -12.50 2.59 -0.33
N PRO A 201 -13.58 1.78 -0.30
CA PRO A 201 -14.94 2.29 -0.38
C PRO A 201 -15.29 3.26 0.75
N LEU A 202 -14.74 3.04 1.96
CA LEU A 202 -15.03 3.85 3.13
C LEU A 202 -14.41 5.25 3.04
N TYR A 203 -13.27 5.37 2.35
CA TYR A 203 -12.66 6.68 2.08
C TYR A 203 -13.55 7.53 1.17
N VAL A 204 -14.19 6.92 0.17
CA VAL A 204 -15.07 7.62 -0.77
C VAL A 204 -16.28 8.21 -0.05
N ILE A 205 -16.90 7.48 0.88
CA ILE A 205 -18.00 8.00 1.71
C ILE A 205 -17.53 9.21 2.53
N TYR A 206 -16.38 9.09 3.17
CA TYR A 206 -15.82 10.14 4.01
C TYR A 206 -15.43 11.39 3.19
N ASN A 207 -14.89 11.20 1.98
CA ASN A 207 -14.44 12.28 1.12
C ASN A 207 -15.59 13.01 0.41
N ASN A 208 -16.61 12.26 -0.05
CA ASN A 208 -17.77 12.79 -0.78
C ASN A 208 -18.86 13.38 0.13
N GLN A 209 -18.55 13.61 1.42
CA GLN A 209 -19.41 14.40 2.31
C GLN A 209 -20.84 13.85 2.49
N ILE A 210 -21.04 12.54 2.33
CA ILE A 210 -22.35 11.89 2.54
C ILE A 210 -22.85 12.09 3.99
N CYS A 211 -21.92 12.19 4.95
CA CYS A 211 -22.23 12.55 6.34
C CYS A 211 -22.36 14.07 6.59
N CYS A 212 -22.00 14.93 5.63
CA CYS A 212 -21.96 16.39 5.83
C CYS A 212 -23.30 17.06 5.62
N ASP A 213 -24.20 16.54 4.77
CA ASP A 213 -25.53 17.14 4.63
C ASP A 213 -26.36 16.98 5.92
N LEU A 214 -26.18 15.89 6.65
CA LEU A 214 -26.72 15.71 8.02
C LEU A 214 -25.98 16.57 9.06
N ALA A 215 -24.66 16.75 8.90
CA ALA A 215 -23.85 17.49 9.86
C ALA A 215 -23.79 19.01 9.64
N ASN A 216 -24.26 19.52 8.51
CA ASN A 216 -24.44 20.94 8.26
C ASN A 216 -25.50 21.57 9.19
N SER A 217 -26.31 20.74 9.88
CA SER A 217 -27.16 21.14 11.00
C SER A 217 -26.39 21.31 12.33
N ILE A 218 -25.12 20.88 12.40
CA ILE A 218 -24.23 20.97 13.57
C ILE A 218 -23.02 21.83 13.16
N LYS A 219 -23.28 23.11 12.89
CA LYS A 219 -22.23 24.10 12.61
C LYS A 219 -21.49 24.46 13.90
N GLU A 220 -20.31 23.88 14.08
CA GLU A 220 -19.11 24.47 14.72
C GLU A 220 -17.95 23.45 14.79
N THR A 221 -18.24 22.14 14.75
CA THR A 221 -17.22 21.07 14.88
C THR A 221 -16.52 20.69 13.58
N TYR A 222 -17.06 21.09 12.41
CA TYR A 222 -16.79 20.42 11.13
C TYR A 222 -15.56 20.93 10.35
N VAL A 223 -15.12 22.16 10.61
CA VAL A 223 -13.86 22.68 10.03
C VAL A 223 -12.64 21.95 10.61
N SER A 224 -12.77 21.34 11.80
CA SER A 224 -11.68 20.67 12.53
C SER A 224 -11.34 19.26 12.01
N MET A 225 -12.27 18.58 11.32
CA MET A 225 -12.09 17.17 10.94
C MET A 225 -11.36 16.96 9.61
N LYS A 226 -11.27 17.96 8.72
CA LYS A 226 -10.68 17.79 7.38
C LYS A 226 -9.15 17.70 7.38
N ASP A 227 -8.49 18.30 8.37
CA ASP A 227 -7.03 18.37 8.52
C ASP A 227 -6.53 17.61 9.76
N GLN A 228 -7.15 16.46 10.05
CA GLN A 228 -6.81 15.72 11.27
C GLN A 228 -5.48 14.99 11.14
N ILE A 229 -4.52 15.41 11.97
CA ILE A 229 -3.28 14.70 12.25
C ILE A 229 -3.62 13.35 12.91
N LEU A 230 -2.99 12.27 12.46
CA LEU A 230 -3.21 10.93 12.97
C LEU A 230 -2.23 10.60 14.11
N TYR A 231 -2.75 9.98 15.17
CA TYR A 231 -1.96 9.48 16.29
C TYR A 231 -2.25 7.99 16.51
N PRO A 232 -1.51 7.07 15.84
CA PRO A 232 -1.71 5.64 15.98
C PRO A 232 -1.43 5.13 17.39
N GLN A 233 -2.18 4.11 17.80
CA GLN A 233 -1.92 3.34 19.01
C GLN A 233 -0.85 2.26 18.72
N ILE A 234 0.31 2.42 19.35
CA ILE A 234 1.49 1.58 19.08
C ILE A 234 1.31 0.15 19.61
N SER A 235 0.57 -0.04 20.71
CA SER A 235 0.38 -1.37 21.32
C SER A 235 -0.50 -2.32 20.51
N LEU A 236 -1.25 -1.82 19.52
CA LEU A 236 -2.23 -2.60 18.75
C LEU A 236 -1.68 -3.06 17.38
N THR A 237 -0.36 -3.16 17.22
CA THR A 237 0.23 -3.67 15.99
C THR A 237 -0.17 -5.11 15.73
N LYS A 238 -0.62 -5.39 14.50
CA LYS A 238 -1.02 -6.73 14.06
C LYS A 238 0.02 -7.27 13.08
N LEU A 239 -0.01 -8.57 12.81
CA LEU A 239 0.79 -9.15 11.73
C LEU A 239 0.09 -8.95 10.39
N TRP A 240 0.83 -8.44 9.39
CA TRP A 240 0.33 -8.25 8.03
C TRP A 240 0.15 -9.58 7.28
N ALA A 241 -0.95 -10.26 7.58
CA ALA A 241 -1.23 -11.60 7.07
C ALA A 241 -1.24 -11.68 5.53
N GLN A 242 -1.77 -10.67 4.82
CA GLN A 242 -1.78 -10.69 3.35
C GLN A 242 -0.39 -10.51 2.74
N CYS A 243 0.58 -9.93 3.46
CA CYS A 243 1.96 -9.86 2.98
C CYS A 243 2.73 -11.14 3.34
N TYR A 244 2.70 -11.56 4.61
CA TYR A 244 3.57 -12.61 5.14
C TYR A 244 2.98 -14.02 5.07
N ILE A 245 1.65 -14.16 5.12
CA ILE A 245 0.94 -15.43 5.30
C ILE A 245 0.04 -15.76 4.10
N ARG A 246 0.01 -14.93 3.04
CA ARG A 246 -0.86 -15.10 1.87
C ARG A 246 -0.81 -16.48 1.19
N TRP A 247 0.31 -17.18 1.26
CA TRP A 247 0.50 -18.50 0.66
C TRP A 247 -0.06 -19.64 1.52
N LEU A 248 -0.36 -19.36 2.80
CA LEU A 248 -1.10 -20.26 3.67
C LEU A 248 -2.59 -20.01 3.41
N PHE A 249 -3.21 -20.92 2.67
CA PHE A 249 -4.64 -20.83 2.37
C PHE A 249 -5.43 -20.92 3.69
N PRO A 250 -6.11 -19.84 4.13
CA PRO A 250 -7.09 -19.99 5.19
C PRO A 250 -8.16 -20.97 4.70
N GLY A 251 -8.84 -21.66 5.62
CA GLY A 251 -10.00 -22.48 5.25
C GLY A 251 -10.90 -21.69 4.30
N GLN A 252 -11.21 -22.26 3.14
CA GLN A 252 -12.02 -21.59 2.12
C GLN A 252 -13.43 -21.44 2.66
N ILE A 253 -13.77 -20.21 3.07
CA ILE A 253 -15.12 -19.86 3.51
C ILE A 253 -15.79 -19.21 2.30
N ASN A 254 -16.75 -19.91 1.71
CA ASN A 254 -17.59 -19.35 0.65
C ASN A 254 -18.42 -18.20 1.22
N ALA A 255 -18.43 -17.06 0.52
CA ALA A 255 -19.18 -15.86 0.93
C ALA A 255 -18.88 -15.37 2.38
N GLY A 256 -17.70 -15.73 2.93
CA GLY A 256 -17.27 -15.30 4.25
C GLY A 256 -15.90 -14.61 4.26
N GLY A 257 -15.47 -14.15 5.43
CA GLY A 257 -14.18 -13.50 5.64
C GLY A 257 -14.12 -12.04 5.20
N LYS A 258 -12.93 -11.44 5.34
CA LYS A 258 -12.67 -10.01 5.11
C LYS A 258 -13.07 -9.55 3.70
N ILE A 259 -12.90 -10.41 2.70
CA ILE A 259 -13.22 -10.06 1.31
C ILE A 259 -14.71 -9.91 1.07
N SER A 260 -15.53 -10.75 1.72
CA SER A 260 -17.00 -10.66 1.61
C SER A 260 -17.50 -9.37 2.26
N VAL A 261 -16.89 -8.98 3.39
CA VAL A 261 -17.15 -7.68 4.03
C VAL A 261 -16.75 -6.53 3.10
N TYR A 262 -15.58 -6.59 2.46
CA TYR A 262 -15.15 -5.56 1.51
C TYR A 262 -16.10 -5.44 0.30
N LEU A 263 -16.54 -6.56 -0.27
CA LEU A 263 -17.51 -6.56 -1.36
C LEU A 263 -18.85 -5.93 -0.92
N GLN A 264 -19.37 -6.33 0.24
CA GLN A 264 -20.57 -5.73 0.81
C GLN A 264 -20.42 -4.23 1.04
N GLN A 265 -19.26 -3.77 1.53
CA GLN A 265 -18.96 -2.35 1.66
C GLN A 265 -19.04 -1.64 0.32
N CYS A 266 -18.41 -2.18 -0.73
CA CYS A 266 -18.48 -1.60 -2.08
C CYS A 266 -19.94 -1.47 -2.54
N LEU A 267 -20.74 -2.54 -2.41
CA LEU A 267 -22.15 -2.53 -2.81
C LEU A 267 -22.98 -1.48 -2.05
N LEU A 268 -22.79 -1.39 -0.74
CA LEU A 268 -23.46 -0.39 0.09
C LEU A 268 -23.10 1.03 -0.33
N VAL A 269 -21.82 1.29 -0.65
CA VAL A 269 -21.38 2.62 -1.10
C VAL A 269 -22.03 3.00 -2.42
N GLU A 270 -22.12 2.06 -3.36
CA GLU A 270 -22.80 2.31 -4.63
C GLU A 270 -24.29 2.56 -4.45
N GLU A 271 -24.95 1.76 -3.61
CA GLU A 271 -26.37 1.95 -3.29
C GLU A 271 -26.59 3.36 -2.72
N ILE A 272 -25.77 3.78 -1.76
CA ILE A 272 -25.82 5.12 -1.19
C ILE A 272 -25.70 6.18 -2.30
N PHE A 273 -24.73 6.07 -3.22
CA PHE A 273 -24.60 7.03 -4.31
C PHE A 273 -25.80 7.05 -5.26
N THR A 274 -26.35 5.87 -5.59
CA THR A 274 -27.54 5.80 -6.46
C THR A 274 -28.75 6.43 -5.80
N LEU A 275 -28.95 6.20 -4.49
CA LEU A 275 -30.03 6.81 -3.71
C LEU A 275 -29.85 8.32 -3.61
N GLN A 276 -28.63 8.82 -3.40
CA GLN A 276 -28.35 10.26 -3.39
C GLN A 276 -28.66 10.91 -4.73
N ASN A 277 -28.23 10.30 -5.84
CA ASN A 277 -28.56 10.80 -7.18
C ASN A 277 -30.08 10.84 -7.38
N GLN A 278 -30.81 9.80 -6.94
CA GLN A 278 -32.27 9.78 -6.98
C GLN A 278 -32.89 10.91 -6.14
N ILE A 279 -32.45 11.11 -4.90
CA ILE A 279 -32.91 12.21 -4.03
C ILE A 279 -32.65 13.57 -4.69
N SER A 280 -31.47 13.76 -5.29
CA SER A 280 -31.08 15.01 -5.95
C SER A 280 -31.88 15.29 -7.24
N ASN A 281 -32.28 14.24 -7.96
CA ASN A 281 -33.09 14.37 -9.17
C ASN A 281 -34.55 14.65 -8.80
N LEU A 282 -35.07 13.99 -7.75
CA LEU A 282 -36.39 14.25 -7.19
C LEU A 282 -36.52 15.67 -6.64
N SER A 283 -35.48 16.20 -5.98
CA SER A 283 -35.48 17.58 -5.47
C SER A 283 -35.42 18.63 -6.59
N LYS A 284 -34.90 18.28 -7.77
CA LYS A 284 -34.84 19.14 -8.96
C LYS A 284 -36.03 18.98 -9.92
N GLY A 285 -36.95 18.04 -9.66
CA GLY A 285 -38.14 17.81 -10.47
C GLY A 285 -37.87 17.15 -11.84
N GLU A 286 -36.70 16.52 -12.03
CA GLU A 286 -36.34 15.85 -13.29
C GLU A 286 -36.59 14.33 -13.22
N ALA A 287 -37.21 13.76 -14.26
CA ALA A 287 -37.44 12.33 -14.37
C ALA A 287 -36.13 11.56 -14.61
N SER A 288 -35.84 10.60 -13.73
CA SER A 288 -34.62 9.79 -13.69
C SER A 288 -34.36 8.98 -14.97
N LYS A 289 -33.19 9.18 -15.59
CA LYS A 289 -32.46 8.08 -16.24
C LYS A 289 -31.61 7.40 -15.17
N LYS A 290 -31.66 6.06 -15.08
CA LYS A 290 -30.72 5.27 -14.29
C LYS A 290 -29.32 5.40 -14.91
N SER A 291 -28.59 6.48 -14.63
CA SER A 291 -27.15 6.53 -14.84
C SER A 291 -26.48 6.03 -13.57
N PHE A 292 -25.84 4.88 -13.65
CA PHE A 292 -24.88 4.48 -12.63
C PHE A 292 -23.81 5.56 -12.54
N PRO A 293 -23.46 6.06 -11.34
CA PRO A 293 -22.31 6.95 -11.22
C PRO A 293 -21.08 6.21 -11.73
N ASP A 294 -20.16 6.93 -12.40
CA ASP A 294 -18.81 6.46 -12.75
C ASP A 294 -17.99 6.24 -11.45
N SER A 295 -18.46 5.30 -10.64
CA SER A 295 -17.86 4.88 -9.40
C SER A 295 -16.67 4.00 -9.77
N ASN A 296 -15.47 4.41 -9.37
CA ASN A 296 -14.25 3.60 -9.53
C ASN A 296 -14.30 2.28 -8.71
N LEU A 297 -15.43 1.95 -8.07
CA LEU A 297 -15.58 0.84 -7.13
C LEU A 297 -16.23 -0.42 -7.75
N VAL A 298 -16.91 -0.33 -8.90
CA VAL A 298 -17.64 -1.41 -9.61
C VAL A 298 -16.84 -2.48 -10.39
N PHE A 299 -16.83 -3.76 -9.97
CA PHE A 299 -16.87 -4.91 -10.90
C PHE A 299 -18.19 -4.90 -11.73
N ALA A 300 -18.34 -3.94 -12.63
CA ALA A 300 -19.62 -3.54 -13.22
C ALA A 300 -20.24 -4.50 -14.27
N SER A 301 -20.00 -5.82 -14.21
CA SER A 301 -20.55 -6.72 -15.22
C SER A 301 -21.12 -8.06 -14.78
N SER A 302 -21.16 -8.46 -13.49
CA SER A 302 -21.92 -9.67 -13.11
C SER A 302 -22.17 -9.82 -11.60
N LEU A 303 -23.11 -9.04 -11.06
CA LEU A 303 -23.46 -9.06 -9.63
C LEU A 303 -24.11 -10.38 -9.16
N ALA A 304 -24.74 -11.15 -10.04
CA ALA A 304 -25.39 -12.42 -9.68
C ALA A 304 -24.41 -13.61 -9.57
N ASP A 305 -23.27 -13.56 -10.26
CA ASP A 305 -22.28 -14.65 -10.26
C ASP A 305 -21.14 -14.46 -9.25
N VAL A 306 -20.92 -13.25 -8.73
CA VAL A 306 -19.72 -12.92 -7.95
C VAL A 306 -19.82 -13.44 -6.51
N ASN A 307 -20.98 -13.36 -5.86
CA ASN A 307 -21.18 -13.86 -4.50
C ASN A 307 -21.01 -15.38 -4.37
N SER A 308 -21.27 -16.14 -5.44
CA SER A 308 -21.09 -17.60 -5.46
C SER A 308 -19.68 -18.03 -5.87
N LYS A 309 -18.85 -17.11 -6.36
CA LYS A 309 -17.51 -17.37 -6.91
C LYS A 309 -16.36 -16.80 -6.05
N ILE A 310 -16.60 -15.82 -5.18
CA ILE A 310 -15.56 -15.25 -4.32
C ILE A 310 -15.37 -16.07 -3.04
N THR A 311 -14.14 -16.53 -2.83
CA THR A 311 -13.66 -17.21 -1.62
C THR A 311 -12.82 -16.27 -0.75
N SER A 312 -12.65 -16.60 0.54
CA SER A 312 -11.73 -15.91 1.47
C SER A 312 -10.29 -15.70 0.96
N SER A 313 -9.84 -16.46 -0.04
CA SER A 313 -8.50 -16.36 -0.67
C SER A 313 -8.38 -15.31 -1.79
N PHE A 314 -9.46 -14.62 -2.17
CA PHE A 314 -9.41 -13.55 -3.17
C PHE A 314 -8.65 -12.31 -2.63
N PRO A 315 -7.84 -11.58 -3.44
CA PRO A 315 -7.69 -11.67 -4.90
C PRO A 315 -6.66 -12.69 -5.40
N PHE A 316 -6.09 -13.52 -4.53
CA PHE A 316 -4.99 -14.44 -4.84
C PHE A 316 -5.44 -15.90 -5.03
N SER A 317 -6.73 -16.12 -5.34
CA SER A 317 -7.30 -17.46 -5.52
C SER A 317 -7.05 -18.00 -6.93
N ASP A 318 -6.55 -19.24 -7.04
CA ASP A 318 -6.27 -19.92 -8.32
C ASP A 318 -7.49 -20.16 -9.22
N ARG A 319 -8.72 -20.10 -8.67
CA ARG A 319 -9.94 -20.49 -9.40
C ARG A 319 -10.40 -19.50 -10.46
N HIS A 320 -9.89 -18.26 -10.45
CA HIS A 320 -10.30 -17.23 -11.41
C HIS A 320 -9.09 -16.56 -12.04
N ARG A 321 -9.15 -16.31 -13.36
CA ARG A 321 -8.18 -15.50 -14.14
C ARG A 321 -8.14 -14.02 -13.71
N ILE A 322 -8.41 -13.75 -12.44
CA ILE A 322 -8.44 -12.46 -11.73
C ILE A 322 -7.29 -12.44 -10.70
N CYS A 323 -6.34 -13.38 -10.77
CA CYS A 323 -5.09 -13.22 -10.07
C CYS A 323 -4.47 -11.89 -10.52
N ILE A 324 -4.02 -11.07 -9.58
CA ILE A 324 -3.07 -10.01 -9.92
C ILE A 324 -1.81 -10.78 -10.36
N TRP A 325 -1.70 -11.04 -11.66
CA TRP A 325 -0.65 -11.82 -12.29
C TRP A 325 0.68 -11.07 -12.13
N ILE A 326 1.32 -11.27 -10.99
CA ILE A 326 2.76 -11.20 -10.87
C ILE A 326 3.23 -12.65 -10.93
N PRO A 327 3.96 -13.09 -11.97
CA PRO A 327 4.04 -14.50 -12.35
C PRO A 327 4.57 -15.41 -11.25
N PHE A 328 4.24 -16.69 -11.44
CA PHE A 328 4.70 -17.93 -10.80
C PHE A 328 6.19 -18.01 -10.38
N LEU A 329 7.06 -17.07 -10.83
CA LEU A 329 8.42 -16.88 -10.32
C LEU A 329 8.48 -16.49 -8.83
N MET A 330 7.41 -15.90 -8.29
CA MET A 330 7.37 -15.47 -6.88
C MET A 330 7.42 -16.63 -5.87
N LEU A 331 7.00 -17.85 -6.22
CA LEU A 331 7.13 -19.01 -5.33
C LEU A 331 8.60 -19.31 -4.98
N THR A 332 9.54 -18.95 -5.85
CA THR A 332 10.98 -19.13 -5.59
C THR A 332 11.60 -17.95 -4.83
N LEU A 333 11.11 -16.72 -5.04
CA LEU A 333 11.63 -15.52 -4.39
C LEU A 333 11.00 -15.23 -3.01
N THR A 334 9.76 -15.65 -2.76
CA THR A 334 9.13 -15.48 -1.43
C THR A 334 9.57 -16.52 -0.41
N CYS A 335 10.12 -17.67 -0.85
CA CYS A 335 10.85 -18.57 0.06
C CYS A 335 12.08 -17.88 0.65
N PHE A 336 12.73 -16.99 -0.10
CA PHE A 336 13.77 -16.10 0.44
C PHE A 336 13.18 -15.14 1.49
N SER A 337 11.99 -14.55 1.29
CA SER A 337 11.33 -13.60 2.24
C SER A 337 11.14 -14.12 3.68
N ILE A 338 11.18 -15.43 3.92
CA ILE A 338 11.12 -15.99 5.28
C ILE A 338 12.51 -15.98 5.95
N GLU A 339 13.61 -16.08 5.20
CA GLU A 339 14.98 -15.92 5.72
C GLU A 339 15.30 -14.45 6.08
N TRP A 340 14.60 -13.49 5.48
CA TRP A 340 14.76 -12.05 5.76
C TRP A 340 14.29 -11.59 7.16
N LEU A 341 13.65 -12.46 7.94
CA LEU A 341 13.33 -12.19 9.35
C LEU A 341 14.58 -12.20 10.26
N HIS A 342 15.74 -12.63 9.75
CA HIS A 342 17.03 -12.41 10.40
C HIS A 342 17.73 -11.18 9.81
N ILE A 343 17.35 -9.98 10.29
CA ILE A 343 18.06 -8.73 9.95
C ILE A 343 19.41 -8.70 10.70
N PRO A 344 20.56 -8.46 10.03
CA PRO A 344 21.86 -8.39 10.68
C PRO A 344 22.02 -7.14 11.56
N HIS A 345 22.85 -7.27 12.61
CA HIS A 345 23.21 -6.35 13.72
C HIS A 345 23.46 -4.86 13.41
N SER A 346 23.33 -4.41 12.16
CA SER A 346 23.45 -3.00 11.77
C SER A 346 22.41 -2.05 12.38
N PHE A 347 21.30 -2.59 12.93
CA PHE A 347 20.23 -1.82 13.58
C PHE A 347 20.61 -1.25 14.96
N GLU A 348 21.66 -1.78 15.62
CA GLU A 348 22.03 -1.40 16.98
C GLU A 348 22.97 -0.16 17.05
N SER A 349 23.63 0.21 15.95
CA SER A 349 24.70 1.22 15.99
C SER A 349 24.27 2.68 15.79
N MET A 350 22.96 2.98 15.72
CA MET A 350 22.47 4.32 15.40
C MET A 350 21.64 4.97 16.52
N TYR A 351 21.83 4.55 17.77
CA TYR A 351 21.03 5.02 18.91
C TYR A 351 21.80 5.23 20.24
N GLU A 352 23.06 5.67 20.15
CA GLU A 352 23.68 6.43 21.25
C GLU A 352 23.82 7.92 20.86
#